data_AF-A0A345XJU7-F1
#
_entry.id   AF-A0A345XJU7-F1
#
_cell.length_a   1.000
_cell.length_b   1.000
_cell.length_c   1.000
_cell.angle_alpha   90.00
_cell.angle_beta   90.00
_cell.angle_gamma   90.00
#
_symmetry.space_group_name_H-M   'P 1'
#
loop_
_entity.id
_entity.type
_entity.pdbx_description
1 polymer ?
#
loop_
_entity_poly.entity_id
_entity_poly.type
_entity_poly.pdbx_seq_one_letter_code
_entity_poly.pdbx_strand_id
1 'polypeptide(L)'
;MEIEDRYGLAVAHIGPAELGDEPWLRTDRHVDVVRLPDPPAALWDELAARGFVRKPALLTWVAELGPDEDTYLADLDRTARKSVRRARRHAAEAGLREVVEDPVTPAALDRFLALYKERVAEMRYGVPFALDYRDAVLHGPRKFFGVFAYEHGAGNGGPDGELVGGTLVLECPAAGALVLRFSAVSERWRTSSLARSLYLAAMREGRERGYERATLGNEPNLLGHLTRPGLLRFKAGLGFRAVPSHEFGDPHPGDEADLVLRLDALSDPALILGYAGGDPAAPGRLAGRLISRTAVDPAPYAAPFLESVTVQAPALTGTGGGGPAEGGVLTTPA
;
A
#
# COMPACT_ATOMS: atom_id res chain seq x y z
N MET A 1 4.83 -13.38 -24.44
CA MET A 1 5.28 -12.35 -23.50
C MET A 1 4.82 -11.02 -24.03
N GLU A 2 4.01 -10.33 -23.23
CA GLU A 2 3.55 -8.96 -23.48
C GLU A 2 4.22 -8.02 -22.47
N ILE A 3 4.64 -6.83 -22.88
CA ILE A 3 5.23 -5.84 -21.96
C ILE A 3 4.29 -4.64 -21.89
N GLU A 4 3.72 -4.42 -20.72
CA GLU A 4 2.80 -3.33 -20.37
C GLU A 4 3.56 -2.26 -19.57
N ASP A 5 3.30 -0.98 -19.84
CA ASP A 5 3.69 0.11 -18.95
C ASP A 5 2.55 0.40 -17.97
N ARG A 6 2.81 0.17 -16.67
CA ARG A 6 1.88 0.50 -15.59
C ARG A 6 2.41 1.71 -14.85
N TYR A 7 2.02 2.91 -15.30
CA TYR A 7 2.42 4.18 -14.68
C TYR A 7 3.95 4.29 -14.50
N GLY A 8 4.71 3.97 -15.55
CA GLY A 8 6.17 4.01 -15.55
C GLY A 8 6.86 2.79 -14.95
N LEU A 9 6.13 1.70 -14.67
CA LEU A 9 6.68 0.38 -14.34
C LEU A 9 6.51 -0.55 -15.55
N ALA A 10 7.61 -1.02 -16.13
CA ALA A 10 7.56 -1.96 -17.25
C ALA A 10 7.38 -3.40 -16.75
N VAL A 11 6.20 -3.98 -16.98
CA VAL A 11 5.84 -5.34 -16.54
C VAL A 11 5.76 -6.28 -17.73
N ALA A 12 6.59 -7.31 -17.75
CA ALA A 12 6.52 -8.39 -18.73
C ALA A 12 5.57 -9.49 -18.24
N HIS A 13 4.40 -9.59 -18.85
CA HIS A 13 3.45 -10.67 -18.64
C HIS A 13 3.85 -11.90 -19.45
N ILE A 14 4.04 -13.02 -18.76
CA ILE A 14 4.43 -14.30 -19.37
C ILE A 14 3.37 -15.38 -19.14
N GLY A 15 3.30 -16.33 -20.08
CA GLY A 15 2.55 -17.58 -19.90
C GLY A 15 3.43 -18.72 -19.34
N PRO A 16 2.82 -19.79 -18.80
CA PRO A 16 3.52 -20.99 -18.33
C PRO A 16 4.56 -21.56 -19.31
N ALA A 17 4.23 -21.62 -20.60
CA ALA A 17 5.11 -22.16 -21.64
C ALA A 17 6.37 -21.32 -21.88
N GLU A 18 6.37 -20.05 -21.46
CA GLU A 18 7.46 -19.10 -21.71
C GLU A 18 8.48 -19.08 -20.56
N LEU A 19 8.17 -19.73 -19.44
CA LEU A 19 9.03 -19.78 -18.26
C LEU A 19 10.41 -20.40 -18.58
N GLY A 20 10.41 -21.51 -19.33
CA GLY A 20 11.62 -22.22 -19.72
C GLY A 20 12.59 -21.39 -20.57
N ASP A 21 12.03 -20.54 -21.43
CA ASP A 21 12.76 -19.79 -22.45
C ASP A 21 13.31 -18.45 -21.93
N GLU A 22 12.78 -17.92 -20.83
CA GLU A 22 13.19 -16.63 -20.26
C GLU A 22 13.27 -15.48 -21.29
N PRO A 23 12.22 -15.24 -22.10
CA PRO A 23 12.26 -14.25 -23.18
C PRO A 23 12.57 -12.82 -22.69
N TRP A 24 12.28 -12.50 -21.42
CA TRP A 24 12.60 -11.23 -20.79
C TRP A 24 14.11 -10.96 -20.63
N LEU A 25 14.96 -11.99 -20.69
CA LEU A 25 16.41 -11.81 -20.68
C LEU A 25 16.99 -11.51 -22.07
N ARG A 26 16.23 -11.82 -23.12
CA ARG A 26 16.67 -11.73 -24.53
C ARG A 26 16.07 -10.54 -25.27
N THR A 27 15.06 -9.90 -24.70
CA THR A 27 14.47 -8.69 -25.27
C THR A 27 15.39 -7.49 -25.12
N ASP A 28 15.38 -6.61 -26.13
CA ASP A 28 15.99 -5.29 -26.12
C ASP A 28 15.14 -4.25 -25.35
N ARG A 29 13.87 -4.58 -25.07
CA ARG A 29 12.96 -3.72 -24.33
C ARG A 29 13.27 -3.74 -22.83
N HIS A 30 13.11 -2.58 -22.20
CA HIS A 30 13.25 -2.46 -20.75
C HIS A 30 12.14 -3.22 -20.02
N VAL A 31 12.51 -3.99 -18.99
CA VAL A 31 11.59 -4.73 -18.10
C VAL A 31 12.06 -4.56 -16.65
N ASP A 32 11.17 -4.11 -15.78
CA ASP A 32 11.40 -3.99 -14.34
C ASP A 32 10.97 -5.26 -13.59
N VAL A 33 9.82 -5.83 -13.98
CA VAL A 33 9.18 -6.98 -13.33
C VAL A 33 8.68 -7.96 -14.38
N VAL A 34 8.93 -9.25 -14.16
CA VAL A 34 8.26 -10.35 -14.89
C VAL A 34 7.13 -10.87 -14.04
N ARG A 35 5.96 -11.05 -14.64
CA ARG A 35 4.75 -11.48 -13.95
C ARG A 35 4.09 -12.63 -14.66
N LEU A 36 3.82 -13.70 -13.93
CA LEU A 36 2.98 -14.80 -14.38
C LEU A 36 1.65 -14.77 -13.60
N PRO A 37 0.53 -14.38 -14.24
CA PRO A 37 -0.78 -14.40 -13.60
C PRO A 37 -1.29 -15.84 -13.45
N ASP A 38 -1.97 -16.12 -12.34
CA ASP A 38 -2.58 -17.40 -11.98
C ASP A 38 -1.66 -18.62 -12.24
N PRO A 39 -0.48 -18.66 -11.59
CA PRO A 39 0.52 -19.70 -11.81
C PRO A 39 -0.02 -21.10 -11.51
N PRO A 40 0.04 -22.05 -12.47
CA PRO A 40 -0.32 -23.45 -12.21
C PRO A 40 0.50 -24.04 -11.06
N ALA A 41 -0.14 -24.79 -10.16
CA ALA A 41 0.51 -25.39 -8.98
C ALA A 41 1.76 -26.22 -9.32
N ALA A 42 1.76 -26.89 -10.48
CA ALA A 42 2.88 -27.70 -10.95
C ALA A 42 4.17 -26.90 -11.24
N LEU A 43 4.08 -25.57 -11.43
CA LEU A 43 5.24 -24.72 -11.73
C LEU A 43 5.84 -24.03 -10.51
N TRP A 44 5.29 -24.23 -9.33
CA TRP A 44 5.63 -23.38 -8.21
C TRP A 44 7.04 -23.59 -7.66
N ASP A 45 7.49 -24.84 -7.59
CA ASP A 45 8.87 -25.13 -7.17
C ASP A 45 9.87 -24.54 -8.16
N GLU A 46 9.56 -24.60 -9.47
CA GLU A 46 10.38 -24.00 -10.52
C GLU A 46 10.40 -22.47 -10.44
N LEU A 47 9.23 -21.83 -10.24
CA LEU A 47 9.11 -20.39 -10.05
C LEU A 47 9.92 -19.93 -8.84
N ALA A 48 9.79 -20.62 -7.70
CA ALA A 48 10.54 -20.31 -6.48
C ALA A 48 12.05 -20.48 -6.68
N ALA A 49 12.49 -21.55 -7.36
CA ALA A 49 13.90 -21.78 -7.68
C ALA A 49 14.50 -20.68 -8.57
N ARG A 50 13.68 -20.04 -9.42
CA ARG A 50 14.06 -18.90 -10.25
C ARG A 50 13.91 -17.55 -9.55
N GLY A 51 13.51 -17.52 -8.28
CA GLY A 51 13.38 -16.30 -7.48
C GLY A 51 12.06 -15.55 -7.63
N PHE A 52 11.05 -16.14 -8.28
CA PHE A 52 9.71 -15.57 -8.31
C PHE A 52 9.07 -15.62 -6.92
N VAL A 53 8.33 -14.58 -6.58
CA VAL A 53 7.51 -14.51 -5.37
C VAL A 53 6.05 -14.78 -5.73
N ARG A 54 5.55 -15.95 -5.31
CA ARG A 54 4.12 -16.27 -5.38
C ARG A 54 3.36 -15.45 -4.34
N LYS A 55 2.28 -14.79 -4.77
CA LYS A 55 1.56 -13.82 -3.95
C LYS A 55 0.11 -13.66 -4.42
N PRO A 56 -0.80 -13.14 -3.56
CA PRO A 56 -2.05 -12.57 -4.02
C PRO A 56 -1.79 -11.42 -5.01
N ALA A 57 -2.59 -11.30 -6.07
CA ALA A 57 -2.53 -10.16 -6.98
C ALA A 57 -2.84 -8.84 -6.24
N LEU A 58 -3.91 -8.88 -5.43
CA LEU A 58 -4.40 -7.78 -4.60
C LEU A 58 -4.44 -8.18 -3.13
N LEU A 59 -4.16 -7.21 -2.26
CA LEU A 59 -4.31 -7.32 -0.82
C LEU A 59 -5.45 -6.42 -0.34
N THR A 60 -6.25 -6.91 0.59
CA THR A 60 -7.16 -6.08 1.38
C THR A 60 -6.59 -5.90 2.77
N TRP A 61 -6.61 -4.67 3.29
CA TRP A 61 -6.19 -4.39 4.66
C TRP A 61 -7.40 -4.34 5.56
N VAL A 62 -7.49 -5.25 6.53
CA VAL A 62 -8.68 -5.42 7.36
C VAL A 62 -8.34 -5.23 8.83
N ALA A 63 -9.19 -4.52 9.56
CA ALA A 63 -9.14 -4.39 11.01
C ALA A 63 -10.52 -4.73 11.59
N GLU A 64 -10.52 -5.54 12.65
CA GLU A 64 -11.72 -5.79 13.46
C GLU A 64 -11.93 -4.59 14.38
N LEU A 65 -13.12 -4.00 14.38
CA LEU A 65 -13.37 -2.76 15.13
C LEU A 65 -13.48 -2.98 16.63
N GLY A 66 -13.85 -4.20 17.04
CA GLY A 66 -14.09 -4.55 18.44
C GLY A 66 -15.30 -3.84 19.04
N PRO A 67 -15.55 -4.02 20.35
CA PRO A 67 -16.68 -3.40 21.03
C PRO A 67 -16.48 -1.91 21.29
N ASP A 68 -15.24 -1.46 21.49
CA ASP A 68 -14.90 -0.09 21.83
C ASP A 68 -13.44 0.23 21.43
N GLU A 69 -13.11 1.52 21.50
CA GLU A 69 -11.80 2.00 21.10
C GLU A 69 -10.67 1.62 22.05
N ASP A 70 -10.93 1.52 23.36
CA ASP A 70 -9.89 1.17 24.33
C ASP A 70 -9.45 -0.29 24.16
N THR A 71 -10.42 -1.17 23.93
CA THR A 71 -10.21 -2.58 23.56
C THR A 71 -9.41 -2.66 22.25
N TYR A 72 -9.83 -1.93 21.22
CA TYR A 72 -9.10 -1.87 19.95
C TYR A 72 -7.64 -1.43 20.12
N LEU A 73 -7.41 -0.36 20.89
CA LEU A 73 -6.08 0.15 21.14
C LEU A 73 -5.23 -0.80 21.98
N ALA A 74 -5.83 -1.56 22.90
CA ALA A 74 -5.12 -2.52 23.75
C ALA A 74 -4.42 -3.63 22.94
N ASP A 75 -5.03 -4.04 21.82
CA ASP A 75 -4.49 -5.05 20.91
C ASP A 75 -3.32 -4.54 20.07
N LEU A 76 -3.14 -3.23 19.97
CA LEU A 76 -1.99 -2.63 19.29
C LEU A 76 -0.71 -2.76 20.12
N ASP A 77 0.41 -2.87 19.42
CA ASP A 77 1.73 -2.85 20.06
C ASP A 77 1.95 -1.52 20.83
N ARG A 78 2.88 -1.56 21.79
CA ARG A 78 3.15 -0.41 22.68
C ARG A 78 3.57 0.85 21.91
N THR A 79 4.32 0.69 20.82
CA THR A 79 4.81 1.80 19.98
C THR A 79 3.68 2.41 19.18
N ALA A 80 2.83 1.58 18.57
CA ALA A 80 1.60 1.97 17.87
C ALA A 80 0.68 2.79 18.79
N ARG A 81 0.36 2.25 19.99
CA ARG A 81 -0.43 2.98 20.99
C ARG A 81 0.16 4.33 21.36
N LYS A 82 1.48 4.40 21.59
CA LYS A 82 2.17 5.66 21.90
C LYS A 82 2.08 6.64 20.75
N SER A 83 2.20 6.17 19.50
CA SER A 83 2.08 7.00 18.30
C SER A 83 0.67 7.59 18.17
N VAL A 84 -0.36 6.78 18.39
CA VAL A 84 -1.77 7.23 18.37
C VAL A 84 -2.02 8.30 19.42
N ARG A 85 -1.64 8.06 20.67
CA ARG A 85 -1.81 9.01 21.78
C ARG A 85 -1.09 10.33 21.51
N ARG A 86 0.12 10.28 20.93
CA ARG A 86 0.88 11.47 20.53
C ARG A 86 0.16 12.25 19.42
N ALA A 87 -0.32 11.58 18.38
CA ALA A 87 -1.03 12.22 17.26
C ALA A 87 -2.29 12.96 17.75
N ARG A 88 -3.09 12.30 18.60
CA ARG A 88 -4.29 12.89 19.21
C ARG A 88 -3.98 14.09 20.08
N ARG A 89 -3.01 13.95 20.98
CA ARG A 89 -2.60 15.06 21.85
C ARG A 89 -2.15 16.27 21.02
N HIS A 90 -1.36 16.06 19.98
CA HIS A 90 -0.90 17.14 19.12
C HIS A 90 -2.04 17.82 18.34
N ALA A 91 -3.00 17.04 17.83
CA ALA A 91 -4.20 17.60 17.19
C ALA A 91 -5.04 18.44 18.18
N ALA A 92 -5.21 17.96 19.41
CA ALA A 92 -5.94 18.67 20.47
C ALA A 92 -5.21 19.94 20.94
N GLU A 93 -3.88 19.89 21.14
CA GLU A 93 -3.05 21.04 21.53
C GLU A 93 -3.10 22.17 20.49
N ALA A 94 -3.25 21.83 19.21
CA ALA A 94 -3.41 22.79 18.13
C ALA A 94 -4.87 23.24 17.90
N GLY A 95 -5.81 22.76 18.70
CA GLY A 95 -7.23 23.10 18.56
C GLY A 95 -7.86 22.64 17.26
N LEU A 96 -7.40 21.53 16.67
CA LEU A 96 -8.03 20.98 15.48
C LEU A 96 -9.46 20.55 15.78
N ARG A 97 -10.39 20.97 14.93
CA ARG A 97 -11.79 20.56 14.98
C ARG A 97 -12.00 19.37 14.06
N GLU A 98 -12.25 18.21 14.66
CA GLU A 98 -12.67 17.00 13.96
C GLU A 98 -14.19 17.02 13.72
N VAL A 99 -14.63 16.68 12.51
CA VAL A 99 -16.04 16.67 12.10
C VAL A 99 -16.32 15.39 11.35
N VAL A 100 -17.37 14.68 11.76
CA VAL A 100 -18.01 13.64 10.95
C VAL A 100 -19.14 14.29 10.16
N GLU A 101 -19.14 14.08 8.85
CA GLU A 101 -20.11 14.68 7.93
C GLU A 101 -20.85 13.58 7.15
N ASP A 102 -22.15 13.45 7.40
CA ASP A 102 -23.05 12.49 6.76
C ASP A 102 -24.42 13.15 6.48
N PRO A 103 -24.79 13.40 5.21
CA PRO A 103 -24.01 13.15 4.01
C PRO A 103 -22.88 14.17 3.83
N VAL A 104 -21.85 13.81 3.04
CA VAL A 104 -20.78 14.73 2.64
C VAL A 104 -21.35 15.86 1.77
N THR A 105 -21.12 17.12 2.15
CA THR A 105 -21.55 18.27 1.35
C THR A 105 -20.61 18.50 0.15
N PRO A 106 -21.12 19.11 -0.95
CA PRO A 106 -20.28 19.49 -2.08
C PRO A 106 -19.08 20.36 -1.69
N ALA A 107 -19.27 21.32 -0.78
CA ALA A 107 -18.22 22.24 -0.36
C ALA A 107 -17.12 21.55 0.47
N ALA A 108 -17.46 20.60 1.34
CA ALA A 108 -16.45 19.82 2.06
C ALA A 108 -15.69 18.88 1.11
N LEU A 109 -16.42 18.22 0.19
CA LEU A 109 -15.81 17.34 -0.80
C LEU A 109 -14.84 18.09 -1.71
N ASP A 110 -15.22 19.25 -2.23
CA ASP A 110 -14.36 20.04 -3.13
C ASP A 110 -13.06 20.49 -2.42
N ARG A 111 -13.16 20.90 -1.15
CA ARG A 111 -11.97 21.19 -0.31
C ARG A 111 -11.09 19.96 -0.11
N PHE A 112 -11.68 18.81 0.19
CA PHE A 112 -10.94 17.56 0.35
C PHE A 112 -10.26 17.11 -0.94
N LEU A 113 -10.95 17.17 -2.09
CA LEU A 113 -10.41 16.79 -3.39
C LEU A 113 -9.27 17.72 -3.83
N ALA A 114 -9.35 19.01 -3.52
CA ALA A 114 -8.25 19.95 -3.72
C ALA A 114 -7.02 19.54 -2.91
N LEU A 115 -7.18 19.31 -1.59
CA LEU A 115 -6.11 18.83 -0.72
C LEU A 115 -5.51 17.49 -1.20
N TYR A 116 -6.36 16.55 -1.59
CA TYR A 116 -5.93 15.24 -2.10
C TYR A 116 -5.11 15.38 -3.37
N LYS A 117 -5.57 16.21 -4.33
CA LYS A 117 -4.86 16.46 -5.58
C LYS A 117 -3.46 17.03 -5.34
N GLU A 118 -3.31 17.99 -4.41
CA GLU A 118 -2.01 18.54 -4.04
C GLU A 118 -1.07 17.45 -3.52
N ARG A 119 -1.54 16.61 -2.59
CA ARG A 119 -0.71 15.56 -1.99
C ARG A 119 -0.33 14.47 -2.99
N VAL A 120 -1.21 14.15 -3.94
CA VAL A 120 -0.91 13.18 -5.01
C VAL A 120 0.09 13.75 -6.01
N ALA A 121 0.04 15.05 -6.32
CA ALA A 121 0.97 15.69 -7.26
C ALA A 121 2.43 15.64 -6.79
N GLU A 122 2.68 15.50 -5.50
CA GLU A 122 4.02 15.34 -4.91
C GLU A 122 4.57 13.90 -5.04
N MET A 123 3.75 12.93 -5.46
CA MET A 123 4.15 11.53 -5.58
C MET A 123 4.69 11.23 -6.99
N ARG A 124 5.87 10.60 -7.07
CA ARG A 124 6.55 10.22 -8.35
C ARG A 124 5.63 9.52 -9.35
N TYR A 125 4.75 8.65 -8.86
CA TYR A 125 3.77 7.88 -9.65
C TYR A 125 2.34 8.13 -9.16
N GLY A 126 2.07 9.31 -8.60
CA GLY A 126 0.76 9.64 -8.05
C GLY A 126 -0.32 9.68 -9.11
N VAL A 127 -1.43 8.97 -8.86
CA VAL A 127 -2.63 9.00 -9.71
C VAL A 127 -3.81 9.49 -8.86
N PRO A 128 -4.48 10.60 -9.24
CA PRO A 128 -5.47 11.25 -8.38
C PRO A 128 -6.86 10.61 -8.50
N PHE A 129 -6.96 9.30 -8.25
CA PHE A 129 -8.19 8.51 -8.44
C PHE A 129 -9.43 9.08 -7.73
N ALA A 130 -9.26 9.75 -6.59
CA ALA A 130 -10.40 10.32 -5.86
C ALA A 130 -11.16 11.39 -6.65
N LEU A 131 -10.51 12.08 -7.60
CA LEU A 131 -11.14 13.13 -8.40
C LEU A 131 -12.27 12.57 -9.28
N ASP A 132 -12.13 11.33 -9.75
CA ASP A 132 -13.13 10.65 -10.59
C ASP A 132 -14.35 10.17 -9.79
N TYR A 133 -14.30 10.26 -8.46
CA TYR A 133 -15.35 9.77 -7.56
C TYR A 133 -16.28 10.87 -7.06
N ARG A 134 -16.10 12.13 -7.48
CA ARG A 134 -16.88 13.26 -6.95
C ARG A 134 -18.39 13.02 -7.03
N ASP A 135 -18.90 12.70 -8.22
CA ASP A 135 -20.34 12.49 -8.42
C ASP A 135 -20.83 11.20 -7.76
N ALA A 136 -19.99 10.17 -7.70
CA ALA A 136 -20.31 8.92 -7.00
C ALA A 136 -20.43 9.12 -5.48
N VAL A 137 -19.65 10.03 -4.89
CA VAL A 137 -19.74 10.38 -3.46
C VAL A 137 -21.01 11.18 -3.16
N LEU A 138 -21.37 12.14 -4.02
CA LEU A 138 -22.52 13.02 -3.78
C LEU A 138 -23.87 12.40 -4.17
N HIS A 139 -23.88 11.57 -5.22
CA HIS A 139 -25.10 11.14 -5.91
C HIS A 139 -25.10 9.65 -6.26
N GLY A 140 -24.02 8.92 -5.96
CA GLY A 140 -23.93 7.51 -6.27
C GLY A 140 -24.84 6.64 -5.41
N PRO A 141 -25.12 5.40 -5.85
CA PRO A 141 -25.94 4.46 -5.10
C PRO A 141 -25.27 3.93 -3.83
N ARG A 142 -23.97 4.19 -3.66
CA ARG A 142 -23.19 3.78 -2.49
C ARG A 142 -23.09 4.93 -1.53
N LYS A 143 -23.30 4.66 -0.24
CA LYS A 143 -23.29 5.69 0.79
C LYS A 143 -21.86 6.01 1.24
N PHE A 144 -21.54 7.30 1.29
CA PHE A 144 -20.30 7.82 1.83
C PHE A 144 -20.57 8.76 3.00
N PHE A 145 -19.67 8.77 3.97
CA PHE A 145 -19.53 9.85 4.95
C PHE A 145 -18.07 10.33 4.98
N GLY A 146 -17.85 11.53 5.52
CA GLY A 146 -16.54 12.14 5.65
C GLY A 146 -16.12 12.25 7.10
N VAL A 147 -14.83 12.07 7.37
CA VAL A 147 -14.20 12.49 8.63
C VAL A 147 -13.14 13.52 8.30
N PHE A 148 -13.36 14.76 8.71
CA PHE A 148 -12.55 15.92 8.35
C PHE A 148 -11.94 16.59 9.58
N ALA A 149 -10.76 17.16 9.43
CA ALA A 149 -10.10 17.99 10.43
C ALA A 149 -9.89 19.40 9.90
N TYR A 150 -10.31 20.39 10.69
CA TYR A 150 -10.20 21.80 10.39
C TYR A 150 -9.29 22.51 11.39
N GLU A 151 -8.42 23.39 10.89
CA GLU A 151 -7.61 24.29 11.70
C GLU A 151 -8.26 25.69 11.74
N HIS A 152 -8.36 26.28 12.94
CA HIS A 152 -8.85 27.64 13.12
C HIS A 152 -7.72 28.66 12.90
N GLY A 153 -7.86 29.55 11.90
CA GLY A 153 -7.08 30.79 11.79
C GLY A 153 -6.24 30.98 10.51
N ALA A 154 -6.34 32.20 9.98
CA ALA A 154 -5.45 32.94 9.05
C ALA A 154 -5.29 32.52 7.57
N GLY A 155 -6.21 31.74 7.01
CA GLY A 155 -6.26 31.49 5.56
C GLY A 155 -7.67 31.63 4.99
N ASN A 156 -7.82 31.54 3.66
CA ASN A 156 -9.07 31.57 2.87
C ASN A 156 -10.12 30.49 3.26
N GLY A 157 -9.92 29.78 4.36
CA GLY A 157 -10.91 28.90 4.94
C GLY A 157 -12.13 29.72 5.33
N GLY A 158 -13.29 29.37 4.79
CA GLY A 158 -14.56 30.00 5.13
C GLY A 158 -14.92 29.85 6.63
N PRO A 159 -16.19 29.98 7.02
CA PRO A 159 -16.60 29.99 8.43
C PRO A 159 -16.15 28.74 9.24
N ASP A 160 -15.81 27.65 8.56
CA ASP A 160 -15.39 26.37 9.15
C ASP A 160 -13.89 26.25 9.47
N GLY A 161 -13.05 27.18 8.99
CA GLY A 161 -11.58 27.06 9.00
C GLY A 161 -10.99 26.36 7.77
N GLU A 162 -9.67 26.16 7.77
CA GLU A 162 -8.93 25.47 6.71
C GLU A 162 -9.02 23.95 6.89
N LEU A 163 -9.37 23.21 5.83
CA LEU A 163 -9.37 21.74 5.86
C LEU A 163 -7.92 21.24 5.77
N VAL A 164 -7.41 20.68 6.86
CA VAL A 164 -6.02 20.20 6.95
C VAL A 164 -5.90 18.68 6.84
N GLY A 165 -7.02 17.96 6.88
CA GLY A 165 -7.04 16.53 6.62
C GLY A 165 -8.45 15.98 6.49
N GLY A 166 -8.56 14.83 5.83
CA GLY A 166 -9.82 14.14 5.65
C GLY A 166 -9.65 12.67 5.32
N THR A 167 -10.71 11.91 5.59
CA THR A 167 -10.91 10.56 5.08
C THR A 167 -12.34 10.42 4.59
N LEU A 168 -12.52 10.05 3.32
CA LEU A 168 -13.80 9.64 2.78
C LEU A 168 -13.99 8.15 3.07
N VAL A 169 -15.12 7.84 3.70
CA VAL A 169 -15.45 6.50 4.16
C VAL A 169 -16.67 6.02 3.40
N LEU A 170 -16.55 4.82 2.85
CA LEU A 170 -17.56 4.16 2.05
C LEU A 170 -18.18 3.04 2.88
N GLU A 171 -19.50 3.07 2.97
CA GLU A 171 -20.28 2.04 3.65
C GLU A 171 -20.45 0.81 2.74
N CYS A 172 -20.13 -0.38 3.27
CA CYS A 172 -20.34 -1.67 2.62
C CYS A 172 -21.19 -2.59 3.51
N PRO A 173 -22.52 -2.37 3.62
CA PRO A 173 -23.40 -3.16 4.49
C PRO A 173 -23.37 -4.66 4.18
N ALA A 174 -23.34 -5.04 2.90
CA ALA A 174 -23.28 -6.43 2.48
C ALA A 174 -22.03 -7.17 2.99
N ALA A 175 -20.94 -6.44 3.24
CA ALA A 175 -19.70 -6.98 3.80
C ALA A 175 -19.57 -6.73 5.32
N GLY A 176 -20.56 -6.08 5.96
CA GLY A 176 -20.45 -5.67 7.37
C GLY A 176 -19.23 -4.81 7.65
N ALA A 177 -18.81 -3.97 6.69
CA ALA A 177 -17.55 -3.23 6.77
C ALA A 177 -17.63 -1.78 6.29
N LEU A 178 -16.71 -0.97 6.79
CA LEU A 178 -16.36 0.34 6.24
C LEU A 178 -15.12 0.26 5.37
N VAL A 179 -15.08 1.01 4.26
CA VAL A 179 -13.88 1.21 3.46
C VAL A 179 -13.38 2.63 3.62
N LEU A 180 -12.22 2.82 4.25
CA LEU A 180 -11.53 4.11 4.34
C LEU A 180 -10.90 4.39 2.96
N ARG A 181 -11.72 4.87 2.03
CA ARG A 181 -11.48 4.79 0.59
C ARG A 181 -10.43 5.77 0.09
N PHE A 182 -10.52 7.02 0.56
CA PHE A 182 -9.57 8.08 0.18
C PHE A 182 -9.18 8.86 1.42
N SER A 183 -7.91 9.21 1.53
CA SER A 183 -7.41 10.01 2.64
C SER A 183 -6.33 10.98 2.16
N ALA A 184 -6.34 12.18 2.73
CA ALA A 184 -5.33 13.19 2.52
C ALA A 184 -5.16 13.99 3.81
N VAL A 185 -3.92 14.39 4.08
CA VAL A 185 -3.55 15.30 5.17
C VAL A 185 -2.55 16.28 4.61
N SER A 186 -2.60 17.55 5.02
CA SER A 186 -1.64 18.56 4.58
C SER A 186 -0.23 18.20 5.07
N GLU A 187 0.79 18.73 4.39
CA GLU A 187 2.18 18.33 4.64
C GLU A 187 2.61 18.62 6.08
N ARG A 188 2.21 19.77 6.64
CA ARG A 188 2.42 20.12 8.05
C ARG A 188 1.88 19.03 8.97
N TRP A 189 0.67 18.56 8.72
CA TRP A 189 -0.05 17.61 9.56
C TRP A 189 0.30 16.14 9.30
N ARG A 190 0.92 15.86 8.15
CA ARG A 190 1.51 14.55 7.81
C ARG A 190 2.58 14.15 8.83
N THR A 191 3.49 15.07 9.17
CA THR A 191 4.59 14.82 10.13
C THR A 191 4.07 14.50 11.54
N SER A 192 2.91 15.05 11.89
CA SER A 192 2.24 14.80 13.17
C SER A 192 1.32 13.58 13.17
N SER A 193 1.30 12.81 12.08
CA SER A 193 0.48 11.59 11.95
C SER A 193 -1.03 11.81 12.08
N LEU A 194 -1.56 12.95 11.62
CA LEU A 194 -2.99 13.27 11.69
C LEU A 194 -3.89 12.18 11.08
N ALA A 195 -3.43 11.51 10.02
CA ALA A 195 -4.16 10.42 9.37
C ALA A 195 -4.55 9.30 10.35
N ARG A 196 -3.74 9.02 11.38
CA ARG A 196 -4.06 8.02 12.41
C ARG A 196 -5.27 8.41 13.23
N SER A 197 -5.36 9.69 13.61
CA SER A 197 -6.51 10.20 14.36
C SER A 197 -7.79 10.12 13.53
N LEU A 198 -7.72 10.55 12.25
CA LEU A 198 -8.85 10.49 11.32
C LEU A 198 -9.34 9.05 11.09
N TYR A 199 -8.42 8.08 10.98
CA TYR A 199 -8.80 6.67 10.79
C TYR A 199 -9.49 6.11 12.02
N LEU A 200 -8.99 6.42 13.23
CA LEU A 200 -9.64 5.98 14.46
C LEU A 200 -11.00 6.65 14.67
N ALA A 201 -11.16 7.91 14.27
CA ALA A 201 -12.45 8.58 14.27
C ALA A 201 -13.45 7.92 13.29
N ALA A 202 -12.99 7.56 12.08
CA ALA A 202 -13.81 6.79 11.13
C ALA A 202 -14.18 5.39 11.67
N MET A 203 -13.26 4.71 12.35
CA MET A 203 -13.51 3.43 13.02
C MET A 203 -14.51 3.56 14.16
N ARG A 204 -14.43 4.64 14.94
CA ARG A 204 -15.40 4.95 16.00
C ARG A 204 -16.80 5.13 15.44
N GLU A 205 -16.91 5.95 14.39
CA GLU A 205 -18.17 6.15 13.68
C GLU A 205 -18.70 4.82 13.10
N GLY A 206 -17.82 3.96 12.58
CA GLY A 206 -18.19 2.63 12.13
C GLY A 206 -18.82 1.74 13.20
N ARG A 207 -18.22 1.74 14.39
CA ARG A 207 -18.78 1.00 15.55
C ARG A 207 -20.16 1.52 15.93
N GLU A 208 -20.33 2.84 16.00
CA GLU A 208 -21.60 3.49 16.33
C GLU A 208 -22.70 3.15 15.30
N ARG A 209 -22.31 2.92 14.04
CA ARG A 209 -23.19 2.48 12.95
C ARG A 209 -23.41 0.97 12.88
N GLY A 210 -22.80 0.18 13.77
CA GLY A 210 -22.94 -1.27 13.82
C GLY A 210 -22.09 -2.04 12.80
N TYR A 211 -21.06 -1.43 12.23
CA TYR A 211 -20.07 -2.15 11.43
C TYR A 211 -19.10 -2.91 12.33
N GLU A 212 -18.70 -4.10 11.90
CA GLU A 212 -17.77 -4.96 12.64
C GLU A 212 -16.32 -4.75 12.19
N ARG A 213 -16.14 -4.32 10.93
CA ARG A 213 -14.83 -4.25 10.28
C ARG A 213 -14.57 -2.91 9.62
N ALA A 214 -13.31 -2.53 9.58
CA ALA A 214 -12.80 -1.48 8.72
C ALA A 214 -11.79 -2.05 7.73
N THR A 215 -11.78 -1.53 6.51
CA THR A 215 -10.79 -1.86 5.49
C THR A 215 -10.21 -0.61 4.82
N LEU A 216 -8.96 -0.70 4.37
CA LEU A 216 -8.35 0.34 3.51
C LEU A 216 -8.57 0.07 2.02
N GLY A 217 -9.41 -0.92 1.69
CA GLY A 217 -9.67 -1.36 0.32
C GLY A 217 -8.57 -2.27 -0.23
N ASN A 218 -8.72 -2.59 -1.52
CA ASN A 218 -7.78 -3.44 -2.24
C ASN A 218 -6.60 -2.61 -2.75
N GLU A 219 -5.40 -3.18 -2.66
CA GLU A 219 -4.19 -2.59 -3.24
C GLU A 219 -3.35 -3.61 -4.01
N PRO A 220 -2.60 -3.18 -5.05
CA PRO A 220 -1.62 -4.02 -5.70
C PRO A 220 -0.53 -4.52 -4.74
N ASN A 221 -0.23 -5.81 -4.80
CA ASN A 221 0.78 -6.45 -3.96
C ASN A 221 2.20 -6.31 -4.53
N LEU A 222 2.64 -5.07 -4.72
CA LEU A 222 4.02 -4.67 -5.03
C LEU A 222 4.26 -3.28 -4.43
N LEU A 223 4.65 -3.25 -3.16
CA LEU A 223 4.91 -2.02 -2.45
C LEU A 223 6.31 -1.53 -2.81
N GLY A 224 6.39 -0.41 -3.52
CA GLY A 224 7.62 0.16 -4.04
C GLY A 224 7.39 1.05 -5.25
N HIS A 225 6.24 0.87 -5.90
CA HIS A 225 5.80 1.67 -7.05
C HIS A 225 4.76 2.70 -6.61
N LEU A 226 3.46 2.47 -6.86
CA LEU A 226 2.36 3.35 -6.44
C LEU A 226 2.30 3.52 -4.92
N THR A 227 2.48 2.42 -4.17
CA THR A 227 2.51 2.40 -2.71
C THR A 227 3.94 2.28 -2.21
N ARG A 228 4.26 2.91 -1.07
CA ARG A 228 5.60 2.82 -0.46
C ARG A 228 5.67 1.63 0.51
N PRO A 229 6.80 0.92 0.61
CA PRO A 229 7.00 -0.17 1.58
C PRO A 229 6.70 0.24 3.03
N GLY A 230 7.03 1.49 3.40
CA GLY A 230 6.76 2.02 4.74
C GLY A 230 5.27 2.07 5.12
N LEU A 231 4.36 1.94 4.15
CA LEU A 231 2.92 1.84 4.41
C LEU A 231 2.55 0.54 5.14
N LEU A 232 3.31 -0.56 4.99
CA LEU A 232 3.09 -1.78 5.78
C LEU A 232 3.07 -1.44 7.27
N ARG A 233 4.13 -0.79 7.76
CA ARG A 233 4.26 -0.42 9.17
C ARG A 233 3.19 0.57 9.61
N PHE A 234 2.82 1.51 8.73
CA PHE A 234 1.75 2.46 9.03
C PHE A 234 0.41 1.74 9.25
N LYS A 235 0.02 0.84 8.35
CA LYS A 235 -1.26 0.12 8.38
C LYS A 235 -1.29 -0.94 9.50
N ALA A 236 -0.23 -1.74 9.61
CA ALA A 236 -0.08 -2.70 10.70
C ALA A 236 -0.08 -2.04 12.08
N GLY A 237 0.63 -0.90 12.21
CA GLY A 237 0.63 -0.10 13.42
C GLY A 237 -0.68 0.63 13.71
N LEU A 238 -1.67 0.52 12.82
CA LEU A 238 -3.05 0.95 13.07
C LEU A 238 -3.97 -0.22 13.38
N GLY A 239 -3.49 -1.48 13.38
CA GLY A 239 -4.30 -2.68 13.64
C GLY A 239 -4.78 -3.39 12.37
N PHE A 240 -4.46 -2.89 11.18
CA PHE A 240 -4.82 -3.57 9.94
C PHE A 240 -3.89 -4.72 9.63
N ARG A 241 -4.45 -5.88 9.31
CA ARG A 241 -3.73 -7.02 8.70
C ARG A 241 -3.98 -7.05 7.19
N ALA A 242 -2.96 -7.41 6.43
CA ALA A 242 -3.16 -7.71 5.01
C ALA A 242 -3.72 -9.12 4.86
N VAL A 243 -4.73 -9.27 4.01
CA VAL A 243 -5.27 -10.56 3.56
C VAL A 243 -5.34 -10.59 2.03
N PRO A 244 -5.25 -11.76 1.39
CA PRO A 244 -5.62 -11.89 -0.03
C PRO A 244 -7.01 -11.31 -0.28
N SER A 245 -7.20 -10.52 -1.33
CA SER A 245 -8.46 -9.77 -1.52
C SER A 245 -9.71 -10.65 -1.62
N HIS A 246 -9.55 -11.87 -2.10
CA HIS A 246 -10.63 -12.85 -2.21
C HIS A 246 -11.18 -13.32 -0.86
N GLU A 247 -10.36 -13.28 0.20
CA GLU A 247 -10.83 -13.53 1.58
C GLU A 247 -11.75 -12.40 2.09
N PHE A 248 -11.76 -11.25 1.41
CA PHE A 248 -12.62 -10.12 1.70
C PHE A 248 -13.66 -9.84 0.60
N GLY A 249 -14.06 -10.89 -0.13
CA GLY A 249 -15.19 -10.82 -1.07
C GLY A 249 -14.89 -10.09 -2.39
N ASP A 250 -13.61 -10.00 -2.78
CA ASP A 250 -13.24 -9.56 -4.13
C ASP A 250 -13.77 -10.56 -5.18
N PRO A 251 -14.62 -10.14 -6.13
CA PRO A 251 -15.17 -11.02 -7.15
C PRO A 251 -14.15 -11.45 -8.21
N HIS A 252 -12.98 -10.82 -8.27
CA HIS A 252 -11.91 -11.16 -9.21
C HIS A 252 -10.67 -11.66 -8.45
N PRO A 253 -10.76 -12.83 -7.78
CA PRO A 253 -9.61 -13.42 -7.13
C PRO A 253 -8.52 -13.71 -8.17
N GLY A 254 -7.26 -13.51 -7.80
CA GLY A 254 -6.14 -13.88 -8.65
C GLY A 254 -4.86 -13.99 -7.85
N ASP A 255 -4.03 -14.95 -8.23
CA ASP A 255 -2.67 -15.11 -7.75
C ASP A 255 -1.69 -14.63 -8.82
N GLU A 256 -0.52 -14.19 -8.41
CA GLU A 256 0.57 -13.82 -9.31
C GLU A 256 1.88 -14.44 -8.81
N ALA A 257 2.79 -14.69 -9.73
CA ALA A 257 4.20 -14.90 -9.44
C ALA A 257 5.01 -13.75 -10.05
N ASP A 258 5.67 -12.96 -9.21
CA ASP A 258 6.47 -11.81 -9.64
C ASP A 258 7.96 -12.07 -9.46
N LEU A 259 8.74 -11.84 -10.51
CA LEU A 259 10.20 -11.74 -10.47
C LEU A 259 10.60 -10.28 -10.69
N VAL A 260 11.17 -9.66 -9.66
CA VAL A 260 11.68 -8.28 -9.77
C VAL A 260 13.07 -8.32 -10.39
N LEU A 261 13.17 -7.87 -11.65
CA LEU A 261 14.44 -7.81 -12.37
C LEU A 261 15.29 -6.63 -11.91
N ARG A 262 14.68 -5.46 -11.75
CA ARG A 262 15.37 -4.20 -11.45
C ARG A 262 14.53 -3.32 -10.52
N LEU A 263 15.17 -2.32 -9.90
CA LEU A 263 14.51 -1.39 -8.99
C LEU A 263 14.51 0.06 -9.51
N ASP A 264 14.65 0.30 -10.81
CA ASP A 264 14.80 1.67 -11.35
C ASP A 264 13.47 2.44 -11.34
N ALA A 265 12.37 1.72 -11.61
CA ALA A 265 11.00 2.20 -11.43
C ALA A 265 10.41 1.93 -10.03
N LEU A 266 11.16 1.29 -9.13
CA LEU A 266 10.71 0.93 -7.79
C LEU A 266 11.49 1.71 -6.71
N SER A 267 10.96 1.76 -5.49
CA SER A 267 11.79 2.15 -4.33
C SER A 267 12.80 1.05 -4.01
N ASP A 268 13.86 1.44 -3.31
CA ASP A 268 14.85 0.53 -2.78
C ASP A 268 14.89 0.70 -1.24
N PRO A 269 14.38 -0.27 -0.46
CA PRO A 269 13.83 -1.55 -0.89
C PRO A 269 12.45 -1.44 -1.56
N ALA A 270 12.04 -2.48 -2.29
CA ALA A 270 10.66 -2.81 -2.62
C ALA A 270 10.19 -3.98 -1.73
N LEU A 271 8.89 -4.17 -1.59
CA LEU A 271 8.28 -5.18 -0.73
C LEU A 271 7.11 -5.87 -1.44
N ILE A 272 7.12 -7.21 -1.39
CA ILE A 272 6.01 -8.06 -1.80
C ILE A 272 5.54 -8.87 -0.59
N LEU A 273 4.23 -9.03 -0.39
CA LEU A 273 3.68 -9.96 0.59
C LEU A 273 3.30 -11.27 -0.11
N GLY A 274 4.23 -12.21 -0.14
CA GLY A 274 4.03 -13.52 -0.75
C GLY A 274 3.36 -14.50 0.20
N TYR A 275 2.93 -15.64 -0.31
CA TYR A 275 2.48 -16.75 0.54
C TYR A 275 3.68 -17.34 1.32
N ALA A 276 3.45 -17.69 2.57
CA ALA A 276 4.38 -18.41 3.42
C ALA A 276 4.20 -19.92 3.25
N GLY A 277 5.30 -20.66 3.47
CA GLY A 277 5.34 -22.11 3.26
C GLY A 277 5.43 -22.53 1.78
N GLY A 278 5.68 -23.82 1.57
CA GLY A 278 5.74 -24.43 0.23
C GLY A 278 4.44 -25.11 -0.19
N ASP A 279 3.41 -25.15 0.65
CA ASP A 279 2.16 -25.86 0.37
C ASP A 279 1.20 -25.04 -0.52
N PRO A 280 0.82 -25.57 -1.69
CA PRO A 280 -0.22 -25.00 -2.55
C PRO A 280 -1.63 -24.93 -2.06
N ALA A 281 -2.01 -25.88 -1.21
CA ALA A 281 -3.39 -26.04 -0.81
C ALA A 281 -3.73 -25.30 0.49
N ALA A 282 -2.71 -24.83 1.24
CA ALA A 282 -2.93 -24.12 2.49
C ALA A 282 -3.32 -22.66 2.21
N PRO A 283 -4.48 -22.16 2.70
CA PRO A 283 -4.76 -20.73 2.72
C PRO A 283 -3.63 -20.03 3.49
N GLY A 284 -2.82 -19.30 2.75
CA GLY A 284 -1.43 -19.05 3.12
C GLY A 284 -1.30 -17.87 4.05
N ARG A 285 -0.70 -18.10 5.22
CA ARG A 285 -0.08 -17.02 6.00
C ARG A 285 0.83 -16.22 5.06
N LEU A 286 0.92 -14.91 5.23
CA LEU A 286 1.76 -14.09 4.35
C LEU A 286 3.19 -14.00 4.90
N ALA A 287 4.16 -13.85 4.00
CA ALA A 287 5.55 -13.55 4.32
C ALA A 287 6.01 -12.32 3.53
N GLY A 288 6.80 -11.45 4.16
CA GLY A 288 7.41 -10.30 3.51
C GLY A 288 8.64 -10.70 2.70
N ARG A 289 8.70 -10.27 1.44
CA ARG A 289 9.88 -10.34 0.58
C ARG A 289 10.36 -8.92 0.27
N LEU A 290 11.44 -8.51 0.92
CA LEU A 290 12.12 -7.25 0.62
C LEU A 290 13.08 -7.49 -0.54
N ILE A 291 12.95 -6.70 -1.60
CA ILE A 291 13.87 -6.68 -2.73
C ILE A 291 14.71 -5.41 -2.63
N SER A 292 16.03 -5.53 -2.52
CA SER A 292 16.93 -4.38 -2.36
C SER A 292 18.27 -4.57 -3.08
N ARG A 293 18.87 -3.48 -3.58
CA ARG A 293 20.25 -3.53 -4.12
C ARG A 293 21.30 -3.57 -3.01
N THR A 294 20.95 -3.16 -1.79
CA THR A 294 21.88 -3.03 -0.67
C THR A 294 21.38 -3.80 0.54
N ALA A 295 22.24 -3.96 1.54
CA ALA A 295 21.83 -4.56 2.80
C ALA A 295 20.77 -3.69 3.47
N VAL A 296 19.62 -4.28 3.77
CA VAL A 296 18.50 -3.64 4.48
C VAL A 296 18.14 -4.42 5.73
N ASP A 297 17.86 -3.71 6.82
CA ASP A 297 17.31 -4.31 8.03
C ASP A 297 15.83 -4.70 7.79
N PRO A 298 15.45 -5.98 7.91
CA PRO A 298 14.07 -6.41 7.73
C PRO A 298 13.17 -6.07 8.94
N ALA A 299 13.72 -5.77 10.12
CA ALA A 299 12.95 -5.57 11.35
C ALA A 299 11.86 -4.48 11.25
N PRO A 300 12.06 -3.33 10.58
CA PRO A 300 11.02 -2.31 10.40
C PRO A 300 9.81 -2.76 9.58
N TYR A 301 9.93 -3.88 8.87
CA TYR A 301 8.90 -4.46 8.01
C TYR A 301 8.26 -5.71 8.62
N ALA A 302 8.67 -6.12 9.83
CA ALA A 302 7.97 -7.17 10.54
C ALA A 302 6.56 -6.71 10.95
N ALA A 303 5.59 -7.61 10.88
CA ALA A 303 4.23 -7.38 11.34
C ALA A 303 3.67 -8.67 11.96
N PRO A 304 2.76 -8.61 12.95
CA PRO A 304 2.28 -9.80 13.66
C PRO A 304 1.58 -10.85 12.78
N PHE A 305 0.99 -10.42 11.66
CA PHE A 305 0.32 -11.30 10.71
C PHE A 305 1.26 -11.93 9.68
N LEU A 306 2.53 -11.49 9.63
CA LEU A 306 3.54 -12.04 8.73
C LEU A 306 4.28 -13.18 9.43
N GLU A 307 4.47 -14.28 8.72
CA GLU A 307 5.24 -15.42 9.21
C GLU A 307 6.74 -15.10 9.31
N SER A 308 7.26 -14.40 8.30
CA SER A 308 8.66 -14.00 8.21
C SER A 308 8.82 -12.79 7.30
N VAL A 309 9.98 -12.15 7.37
CA VAL A 309 10.42 -11.14 6.41
C VAL A 309 11.83 -11.49 5.98
N THR A 310 12.03 -11.70 4.68
CA THR A 310 13.33 -12.05 4.10
C THR A 310 13.77 -10.99 3.09
N VAL A 311 15.08 -10.86 2.91
CA VAL A 311 15.69 -9.93 1.96
C VAL A 311 16.25 -10.72 0.78
N GLN A 312 16.05 -10.24 -0.44
CA GLN A 312 16.65 -10.77 -1.66
C GLN A 312 17.13 -9.63 -2.57
N ALA A 313 18.12 -9.93 -3.42
CA ALA A 313 18.55 -9.01 -4.47
C ALA A 313 17.54 -9.02 -5.64
N PRO A 314 17.43 -7.93 -6.42
CA PRO A 314 16.76 -7.99 -7.72
C PRO A 314 17.50 -8.97 -8.65
N ALA A 315 16.79 -9.64 -9.54
CA ALA A 315 17.35 -10.71 -10.38
C ALA A 315 18.44 -10.21 -11.35
N LEU A 316 18.39 -8.93 -11.75
CA LEU A 316 19.45 -8.28 -12.51
C LEU A 316 20.12 -7.22 -11.62
N THR A 317 21.27 -7.57 -11.04
CA THR A 317 22.14 -6.59 -10.38
C THR A 317 22.90 -5.82 -11.44
N GLY A 318 22.65 -4.52 -11.57
CA GLY A 318 23.37 -3.68 -12.54
C GLY A 318 24.86 -3.59 -12.22
N THR A 319 25.70 -4.38 -12.90
CA THR A 319 27.12 -4.07 -13.14
C THR A 319 27.32 -3.56 -14.57
N GLY A 320 26.42 -2.71 -15.05
CA GLY A 320 26.46 -2.12 -16.40
C GLY A 320 27.26 -0.81 -16.47
N GLY A 321 28.42 -0.76 -15.80
CA GLY A 321 29.28 0.43 -15.70
C GLY A 321 30.76 0.10 -15.57
N GLY A 322 31.23 -0.97 -16.22
CA GLY A 322 32.65 -1.21 -16.43
C GLY A 322 32.99 -0.96 -17.90
N GLY A 323 33.54 0.21 -18.21
CA GLY A 323 34.16 0.47 -19.51
C GLY A 323 35.27 -0.55 -19.80
N PRO A 324 35.64 -0.76 -21.07
CA PRO A 324 36.68 -1.72 -21.43
C PRO A 324 37.96 -1.34 -20.69
N ALA A 325 38.51 -2.30 -19.94
CA ALA A 325 39.84 -2.19 -19.38
C ALA A 325 40.82 -2.03 -20.54
N GLU A 326 41.31 -0.81 -20.74
CA GLU A 326 42.46 -0.58 -21.59
C GLU A 326 43.63 -1.43 -21.10
N GLY A 327 44.21 -2.17 -22.04
CA GLY A 327 45.33 -3.05 -21.81
C GLY A 327 46.54 -2.31 -21.25
N GLY A 328 46.95 -2.69 -20.04
CA GLY A 328 48.29 -2.50 -19.53
C GLY A 328 49.07 -3.81 -19.66
N VAL A 329 49.86 -3.95 -20.71
CA VAL A 329 50.81 -5.05 -20.90
C VAL A 329 52.21 -4.57 -20.52
N LEU A 330 52.86 -5.35 -19.64
CA LEU A 330 54.31 -5.51 -19.37
C LEU A 330 55.01 -4.36 -18.62
N THR A 331 55.78 -4.58 -17.54
CA THR A 331 56.81 -5.62 -17.30
C THR A 331 57.04 -5.82 -15.79
N THR A 332 57.43 -7.05 -15.39
CA THR A 332 58.04 -7.38 -14.08
C THR A 332 59.54 -7.69 -14.28
N PRO A 333 60.35 -7.80 -13.21
CA PRO A 333 61.70 -7.24 -13.18
C PRO A 333 62.80 -8.27 -13.48
N ALA A 334 63.84 -7.82 -14.18
CA ALA A 334 65.27 -8.08 -14.00
C ALA A 334 66.04 -7.33 -15.10
#